data_AF-A0A965TCT5-F1
#
_entry.id   AF-A0A965TCT5-F1
#
_cell.length_a   1.000
_cell.length_b   1.000
_cell.length_c   1.000
_cell.angle_alpha   90.00
_cell.angle_beta   90.00
_cell.angle_gamma   90.00
#
_symmetry.space_group_name_H-M   'P 1'
#
loop_
_entity.id
_entity.type
_entity.pdbx_description
1 polymer ?
#
loop_
_entity_poly.entity_id
_entity_poly.type
_entity_poly.pdbx_seq_one_letter_code
_entity_poly.pdbx_strand_id
1 'polypeptide(L)'
;MRKKQMKNNRILLICILILIAMCFMLSAVGCETTVDKEKMSAVTLTGAKLAWEEIEGASEYYVNIMFNENSGYEIVVKDTKYVINHAAPGNYYYKVRAKVNGAFTTYSDTFVYKLGDGSRENPITVGSVEELSRISTGLRTIKDENNQDIAVPVYYVQTNDVDLESKEWTPIGISNNIFKGVFDGGGFNINNLKITKVAGTGTNVAAGLFGLVQDAVIKNVNIVDPDISITYATTQFSVGALVGRSTTSVIKNCSVNGDLTINAPSTGENILYAGLVIGESRGTGMSGLSSSGTLRATYARVYAGGIVGITKTSSADILNNCSSIADIITHATGRTGDAIKAVSYAGGIAGYLSYANAVEYCYYSGNLTATAINGTEVSDINKGMFGGAQNTSLRSNILLKDCYFNIDKLGIEYDETDKTPAQITQMYSDIAQLYTVGNCTKLKSGSSVYCITSQNEGLQETYANFDFNNIWEIVEEMPALKTRVLSIIPPMSAVTLVDNIISWDAVSGASEYYILNVATGAKTTVYNLNYTITASEPGVYEYKIGAKTIGELTEYSEIITFTIPEPEEEDEESEE
;
A
#
# COMPACT_ATOMS: atom_id res chain seq x y z
N MET A 1 -89.50 -46.50 6.26
CA MET A 1 -88.23 -46.33 7.01
C MET A 1 -87.07 -45.77 6.16
N ARG A 2 -86.80 -46.26 4.94
CA ARG A 2 -85.69 -45.76 4.07
C ARG A 2 -85.70 -44.26 3.71
N LYS A 3 -86.86 -43.61 3.53
CA LYS A 3 -86.93 -42.16 3.22
C LYS A 3 -86.56 -41.24 4.40
N LYS A 4 -86.75 -41.68 5.65
CA LYS A 4 -86.43 -40.90 6.86
C LYS A 4 -84.92 -40.96 7.16
N GLN A 5 -84.30 -42.10 6.87
CA GLN A 5 -82.86 -42.33 7.04
C GLN A 5 -82.01 -41.55 6.01
N MET A 6 -82.46 -41.43 4.76
CA MET A 6 -81.78 -40.59 3.75
C MET A 6 -81.88 -39.09 4.05
N LYS A 7 -82.99 -38.63 4.67
CA LYS A 7 -83.15 -37.21 5.04
C LYS A 7 -82.22 -36.84 6.20
N ASN A 8 -82.08 -37.73 7.20
CA ASN A 8 -81.14 -37.54 8.30
C ASN A 8 -79.68 -37.58 7.85
N ASN A 9 -79.30 -38.48 6.92
CA ASN A 9 -77.94 -38.52 6.38
C ASN A 9 -77.60 -37.28 5.54
N ARG A 10 -78.57 -36.71 4.80
CA ARG A 10 -78.35 -35.44 4.07
C ARG A 10 -78.19 -34.25 5.01
N ILE A 11 -78.95 -34.19 6.11
CA ILE A 11 -78.80 -33.14 7.12
C ILE A 11 -77.45 -33.27 7.84
N LEU A 12 -77.03 -34.50 8.18
CA LEU A 12 -75.73 -34.74 8.80
C LEU A 12 -74.57 -34.35 7.87
N LEU A 13 -74.67 -34.65 6.57
CA LEU A 13 -73.66 -34.28 5.58
C LEU A 13 -73.58 -32.75 5.38
N ILE A 14 -74.73 -32.05 5.40
CA ILE A 14 -74.79 -30.59 5.32
C ILE A 14 -74.18 -29.96 6.59
N CYS A 15 -74.47 -30.50 7.79
CA CYS A 15 -73.86 -30.02 9.03
C CYS A 15 -72.35 -30.24 9.06
N ILE A 16 -71.85 -31.37 8.55
CA ILE A 16 -70.41 -31.65 8.43
C ILE A 16 -69.75 -30.71 7.43
N LEU A 17 -70.39 -30.43 6.29
CA LEU A 17 -69.88 -29.46 5.30
C LEU A 17 -69.86 -28.03 5.85
N ILE A 18 -70.85 -27.64 6.66
CA ILE A 18 -70.88 -26.32 7.33
C ILE A 18 -69.80 -26.24 8.42
N LEU A 19 -69.57 -27.30 9.19
CA LEU A 19 -68.48 -27.36 10.18
C LEU A 19 -67.10 -27.33 9.52
N ILE A 20 -66.92 -28.01 8.39
CA ILE A 20 -65.67 -27.96 7.61
C ILE A 20 -65.49 -26.55 7.02
N ALA A 21 -66.54 -25.92 6.48
CA ALA A 21 -66.48 -24.54 5.98
C ALA A 21 -66.22 -23.52 7.09
N MET A 22 -66.77 -23.72 8.30
CA MET A 22 -66.46 -22.89 9.48
C MET A 22 -65.03 -23.12 9.98
N CYS A 23 -64.51 -24.35 9.95
CA CYS A 23 -63.10 -24.62 10.25
C CYS A 23 -62.15 -24.00 9.22
N PHE A 24 -62.51 -24.00 7.93
CA PHE A 24 -61.73 -23.32 6.88
C PHE A 24 -61.82 -21.79 6.98
N MET A 25 -62.96 -21.24 7.42
CA MET A 25 -63.08 -19.81 7.72
C MET A 25 -62.30 -19.42 8.98
N LEU A 26 -62.24 -20.26 10.02
CA LEU A 26 -61.41 -20.01 11.21
C LEU A 26 -59.90 -20.20 10.96
N SER A 27 -59.50 -21.03 9.98
CA SER A 27 -58.09 -21.11 9.54
C SER A 27 -57.71 -20.06 8.50
N ALA A 28 -58.69 -19.43 7.83
CA ALA A 28 -58.49 -18.30 6.92
C ALA A 28 -58.60 -16.92 7.62
N VAL A 29 -59.07 -16.88 8.87
CA VAL A 29 -58.78 -15.78 9.82
C VAL A 29 -57.59 -16.17 10.69
N GLY A 30 -56.59 -16.82 10.08
CA GLY A 30 -55.22 -16.52 10.43
C GLY A 30 -55.03 -15.06 10.07
N CYS A 31 -54.95 -14.21 11.09
CA CYS A 31 -54.56 -12.83 10.96
C CYS A 31 -53.25 -12.81 10.14
N GLU A 32 -53.33 -12.60 8.83
CA GLU A 32 -52.31 -11.81 8.16
C GLU A 32 -52.47 -10.41 8.75
N THR A 33 -52.00 -10.23 9.99
CA THR A 33 -51.31 -8.98 10.27
C THR A 33 -50.25 -8.94 9.19
N THR A 34 -50.49 -8.14 8.16
CA THR A 34 -49.42 -7.34 7.58
C THR A 34 -48.78 -6.65 8.77
N VAL A 35 -47.84 -7.34 9.41
CA VAL A 35 -46.87 -6.71 10.28
C VAL A 35 -46.21 -5.77 9.32
N ASP A 36 -46.56 -4.49 9.42
CA ASP A 36 -45.83 -3.44 8.72
C ASP A 36 -44.38 -3.66 9.12
N LYS A 37 -43.61 -4.23 8.19
CA LYS A 37 -42.22 -4.56 8.41
C LYS A 37 -41.52 -3.23 8.52
N GLU A 38 -41.18 -2.84 9.75
CA GLU A 38 -40.51 -1.57 9.95
C GLU A 38 -39.13 -1.64 9.30
N LYS A 39 -38.81 -0.61 8.52
CA LYS A 39 -37.51 -0.50 7.88
C LYS A 39 -36.48 -0.16 8.96
N MET A 40 -35.43 -0.95 9.05
CA MET A 40 -34.28 -0.69 9.91
C MET A 40 -33.57 0.56 9.39
N SER A 41 -33.72 1.68 10.11
CA SER A 41 -33.37 3.02 9.61
C SER A 41 -31.88 3.36 9.67
N ALA A 42 -31.06 2.58 10.36
CA ALA A 42 -29.66 2.90 10.61
C ALA A 42 -28.73 1.69 10.42
N VAL A 43 -28.74 1.09 9.22
CA VAL A 43 -27.75 0.05 8.86
C VAL A 43 -26.70 0.65 7.93
N THR A 44 -25.42 0.46 8.26
CA THR A 44 -24.29 1.00 7.50
C THR A 44 -23.31 -0.10 7.13
N LEU A 45 -22.81 -0.07 5.91
CA LEU A 45 -21.68 -0.88 5.45
C LEU A 45 -20.47 0.04 5.23
N THR A 46 -19.45 -0.08 6.08
CA THR A 46 -18.19 0.67 5.98
C THR A 46 -17.05 -0.32 5.89
N GLY A 47 -16.41 -0.43 4.72
CA GLY A 47 -15.46 -1.51 4.41
C GLY A 47 -16.10 -2.89 4.62
N ALA A 48 -15.42 -3.77 5.35
CA ALA A 48 -15.95 -5.10 5.70
C ALA A 48 -16.86 -5.11 6.96
N LYS A 49 -17.28 -3.96 7.48
CA LYS A 49 -18.10 -3.87 8.69
C LYS A 49 -19.53 -3.44 8.38
N LEU A 50 -20.47 -4.36 8.61
CA LEU A 50 -21.89 -4.09 8.63
C LEU A 50 -22.32 -3.77 10.07
N ALA A 51 -22.90 -2.61 10.32
CA ALA A 51 -23.31 -2.18 11.66
C ALA A 51 -24.74 -1.63 11.64
N TRP A 52 -25.45 -1.76 12.75
CA TRP A 52 -26.80 -1.23 12.92
C TRP A 52 -27.05 -0.71 14.34
N GLU A 53 -28.12 0.04 14.53
CA GLU A 53 -28.55 0.47 15.87
C GLU A 53 -29.29 -0.65 16.61
N GLU A 54 -29.21 -0.64 17.94
CA GLU A 54 -29.94 -1.60 18.76
C GLU A 54 -31.45 -1.36 18.63
N ILE A 55 -32.21 -2.43 18.33
CA ILE A 55 -33.66 -2.41 18.25
C ILE A 55 -34.23 -2.84 19.59
N GLU A 56 -35.05 -1.98 20.19
CA GLU A 56 -35.68 -2.26 21.49
C GLU A 56 -36.50 -3.56 21.43
N GLY A 57 -36.26 -4.45 22.41
CA GLY A 57 -36.94 -5.74 22.49
C GLY A 57 -36.43 -6.82 21.52
N ALA A 58 -35.39 -6.54 20.73
CA ALA A 58 -34.75 -7.56 19.90
C ALA A 58 -33.98 -8.57 20.76
N SER A 59 -34.29 -9.85 20.61
CA SER A 59 -33.56 -10.93 21.31
C SER A 59 -32.30 -11.38 20.59
N GLU A 60 -32.28 -11.24 19.26
CA GLU A 60 -31.20 -11.63 18.37
C GLU A 60 -31.38 -10.98 16.98
N TYR A 61 -30.27 -10.80 16.27
CA TYR A 61 -30.23 -10.35 14.89
C TYR A 61 -29.82 -11.49 13.97
N TYR A 62 -30.25 -11.42 12.72
CA TYR A 62 -29.88 -12.38 11.70
C TYR A 62 -29.32 -11.64 10.50
N VAL A 63 -28.14 -12.06 10.06
CA VAL A 63 -27.48 -11.55 8.86
C VAL A 63 -27.66 -12.60 7.77
N ASN A 64 -28.44 -12.25 6.76
CA ASN A 64 -28.65 -13.05 5.57
C ASN A 64 -27.59 -12.71 4.53
N ILE A 65 -26.81 -13.70 4.13
CA ILE A 65 -25.67 -13.58 3.22
C ILE A 65 -26.04 -14.31 1.93
N MET A 66 -26.12 -13.59 0.83
CA MET A 66 -26.53 -14.12 -0.46
C MET A 66 -25.38 -13.99 -1.47
N PHE A 67 -25.11 -15.05 -2.21
CA PHE A 67 -24.15 -15.07 -3.32
C PHE A 67 -24.82 -14.77 -4.67
N ASN A 68 -26.12 -15.04 -4.77
CA ASN A 68 -27.03 -14.68 -5.86
C ASN A 68 -28.48 -14.76 -5.34
N GLU A 69 -29.48 -14.56 -6.21
CA GLU A 69 -30.90 -14.54 -5.81
C GLU A 69 -31.38 -15.83 -5.12
N ASN A 70 -30.71 -16.97 -5.36
CA ASN A 70 -31.17 -18.30 -4.95
C ASN A 70 -30.20 -19.06 -4.04
N SER A 71 -29.06 -18.47 -3.67
CA SER A 71 -28.06 -19.14 -2.83
C SER A 71 -27.46 -18.21 -1.80
N GLY A 72 -27.27 -18.75 -0.61
CA GLY A 72 -26.84 -17.99 0.56
C GLY A 72 -26.96 -18.82 1.83
N TYR A 73 -26.64 -18.18 2.94
CA TYR A 73 -26.80 -18.74 4.27
C TYR A 73 -27.09 -17.62 5.27
N GLU A 74 -27.51 -18.00 6.46
CA GLU A 74 -27.86 -17.04 7.50
C GLU A 74 -27.04 -17.30 8.76
N ILE A 75 -26.65 -16.21 9.43
CA ILE A 75 -25.92 -16.24 10.69
C ILE A 75 -26.72 -15.50 11.75
N VAL A 76 -26.80 -16.08 12.94
CA VAL A 76 -27.35 -15.41 14.13
C VAL A 76 -26.26 -14.58 14.80
N VAL A 77 -26.54 -13.31 15.04
CA VAL A 77 -25.62 -12.36 15.67
C VAL A 77 -26.32 -11.71 16.86
N LYS A 78 -25.65 -11.68 18.01
CA LYS A 78 -26.17 -11.04 19.22
C LYS A 78 -25.76 -9.57 19.35
N ASP A 79 -24.64 -9.21 18.74
CA ASP A 79 -24.18 -7.84 18.64
C ASP A 79 -24.91 -7.07 17.54
N THR A 80 -24.80 -5.75 17.59
CA THR A 80 -25.32 -4.82 16.57
C THR A 80 -24.35 -4.58 15.41
N LYS A 81 -23.46 -5.54 15.16
CA LYS A 81 -22.45 -5.47 14.10
C LYS A 81 -22.05 -6.86 13.61
N TYR A 82 -21.62 -6.93 12.36
CA TYR A 82 -21.09 -8.11 11.71
C TYR A 82 -19.89 -7.76 10.84
N VAL A 83 -18.80 -8.52 10.99
CA VAL A 83 -17.61 -8.40 10.16
C VAL A 83 -17.72 -9.40 9.01
N ILE A 84 -17.86 -8.88 7.79
CA ILE A 84 -17.91 -9.65 6.56
C ILE A 84 -16.60 -10.40 6.39
N ASN A 85 -16.64 -11.73 6.22
CA ASN A 85 -15.44 -12.57 6.09
C ASN A 85 -15.51 -13.46 4.86
N HIS A 86 -15.38 -12.87 3.67
CA HIS A 86 -15.19 -13.62 2.42
C HIS A 86 -13.75 -13.50 1.94
N ALA A 87 -13.20 -14.64 1.50
CA ALA A 87 -11.89 -14.73 0.88
C ALA A 87 -11.97 -14.92 -0.63
N ALA A 88 -13.13 -15.35 -1.15
CA ALA A 88 -13.32 -15.57 -2.57
C ALA A 88 -13.75 -14.25 -3.26
N PRO A 89 -13.33 -14.01 -4.51
CA PRO A 89 -13.81 -12.87 -5.28
C PRO A 89 -15.31 -12.92 -5.53
N GLY A 90 -15.96 -11.76 -5.61
CA GLY A 90 -17.34 -11.65 -6.03
C GLY A 90 -18.13 -10.55 -5.34
N ASN A 91 -19.39 -10.44 -5.75
CA ASN A 91 -20.37 -9.56 -5.12
C ASN A 91 -21.17 -10.36 -4.09
N TYR A 92 -21.14 -9.89 -2.84
CA TYR A 92 -21.85 -10.48 -1.72
C TYR A 92 -22.95 -9.55 -1.25
N TYR A 93 -24.15 -10.09 -1.08
CA TYR A 93 -25.33 -9.30 -0.74
C TYR A 93 -25.78 -9.60 0.69
N TYR A 94 -26.04 -8.55 1.47
CA TYR A 94 -26.38 -8.67 2.88
C TYR A 94 -27.72 -8.03 3.18
N LYS A 95 -28.51 -8.71 4.04
CA LYS A 95 -29.68 -8.13 4.70
C LYS A 95 -29.62 -8.46 6.18
N VAL A 96 -29.97 -7.48 7.01
CA VAL A 96 -30.10 -7.66 8.46
C VAL A 96 -31.58 -7.68 8.82
N ARG A 97 -31.95 -8.60 9.70
CA ARG A 97 -33.30 -8.64 10.28
C ARG A 97 -33.23 -8.88 11.78
N ALA A 98 -34.08 -8.18 12.53
CA ALA A 98 -34.17 -8.32 13.97
C ALA A 98 -35.36 -9.18 14.37
N LYS A 99 -35.18 -10.00 15.40
CA LYS A 99 -36.25 -10.81 15.98
C LYS A 99 -36.71 -10.19 17.28
N VAL A 100 -37.93 -9.65 17.26
CA VAL A 100 -38.57 -8.97 18.39
C VAL A 100 -39.75 -9.83 18.84
N ASN A 101 -39.81 -10.17 20.13
CA ASN A 101 -40.88 -11.01 20.70
C ASN A 101 -41.14 -12.33 19.94
N GLY A 102 -40.08 -12.94 19.37
CA GLY A 102 -40.16 -14.21 18.65
C GLY A 102 -40.52 -14.11 17.16
N ALA A 103 -40.77 -12.91 16.63
CA ALA A 103 -41.09 -12.68 15.21
C ALA A 103 -40.08 -11.74 14.54
N PHE A 104 -39.90 -11.90 13.22
CA PHE A 104 -39.11 -10.97 12.41
C PHE A 104 -39.97 -9.77 12.00
N THR A 105 -39.76 -8.63 12.66
CA THR A 105 -40.58 -7.43 12.45
C THR A 105 -39.83 -6.30 11.76
N THR A 106 -38.48 -6.31 11.80
CA THR A 106 -37.65 -5.21 11.28
C THR A 106 -36.59 -5.72 10.31
N TYR A 107 -36.40 -5.02 9.17
CA TYR A 107 -35.49 -5.44 8.08
C TYR A 107 -34.69 -4.27 7.50
N SER A 108 -33.45 -4.54 7.11
CA SER A 108 -32.61 -3.58 6.38
C SER A 108 -32.84 -3.60 4.87
N ASP A 109 -32.31 -2.59 4.18
CA ASP A 109 -32.05 -2.67 2.73
C ASP A 109 -30.98 -3.75 2.41
N THR A 110 -30.80 -4.03 1.12
CA THR A 110 -29.71 -4.91 0.65
C THR A 110 -28.41 -4.12 0.55
N PHE A 111 -27.36 -4.59 1.20
CA PHE A 111 -26.01 -4.04 1.08
C PHE A 111 -25.17 -4.93 0.17
N VAL A 112 -24.34 -4.32 -0.68
CA VAL A 112 -23.47 -5.04 -1.60
C VAL A 112 -22.02 -4.82 -1.20
N TYR A 113 -21.33 -5.90 -0.86
CA TYR A 113 -19.90 -5.92 -0.64
C TYR A 113 -19.22 -6.50 -1.89
N LYS A 114 -18.37 -5.70 -2.53
CA LYS A 114 -17.68 -6.08 -3.76
C LYS A 114 -16.23 -6.43 -3.42
N LEU A 115 -15.87 -7.69 -3.59
CA LEU A 115 -14.49 -8.16 -3.43
C LEU A 115 -13.90 -8.46 -4.80
N GLY A 116 -12.85 -7.73 -5.18
CA GLY A 116 -12.14 -7.95 -6.45
C GLY A 116 -11.51 -9.34 -6.54
N ASP A 117 -11.14 -9.76 -7.75
CA ASP A 117 -10.51 -11.06 -7.98
C ASP A 117 -9.00 -11.06 -7.75
N GLY A 118 -8.44 -9.90 -7.42
CA GLY A 118 -7.02 -9.72 -7.20
C GLY A 118 -6.23 -9.70 -8.49
N SER A 119 -6.89 -9.69 -9.65
CA SER A 119 -6.27 -9.34 -10.91
C SER A 119 -5.92 -7.86 -10.92
N ARG A 120 -5.14 -7.49 -11.91
CA ARG A 120 -4.79 -6.09 -12.15
C ARG A 120 -6.02 -5.26 -12.52
N GLU A 121 -6.94 -5.83 -13.29
CA GLU A 121 -8.16 -5.20 -13.80
C GLU A 121 -9.24 -5.08 -12.72
N ASN A 122 -9.24 -6.00 -11.76
CA ASN A 122 -10.20 -6.04 -10.66
C ASN A 122 -9.48 -6.34 -9.32
N PRO A 123 -8.71 -5.37 -8.81
CA PRO A 123 -7.93 -5.54 -7.58
C PRO A 123 -8.82 -5.76 -6.35
N ILE A 124 -8.27 -6.43 -5.34
CA ILE A 124 -8.92 -6.55 -4.03
C ILE A 124 -8.95 -5.16 -3.38
N THR A 125 -10.15 -4.68 -3.05
CA THR A 125 -10.35 -3.41 -2.36
C THR A 125 -10.05 -3.53 -0.87
N VAL A 126 -9.42 -2.51 -0.31
CA VAL A 126 -9.08 -2.42 1.12
C VAL A 126 -9.58 -1.07 1.64
N GLY A 127 -10.66 -1.07 2.42
CA GLY A 127 -11.28 0.11 2.99
C GLY A 127 -11.42 0.07 4.52
N SER A 128 -11.06 -1.03 5.18
CA SER A 128 -11.05 -1.17 6.63
C SER A 128 -9.87 -1.99 7.16
N VAL A 129 -9.65 -1.93 8.48
CA VAL A 129 -8.62 -2.71 9.18
C VAL A 129 -8.83 -4.22 9.02
N GLU A 130 -10.09 -4.68 8.98
CA GLU A 130 -10.42 -6.09 8.79
C GLU A 130 -10.06 -6.59 7.38
N GLU A 131 -10.14 -5.74 6.36
CA GLU A 131 -9.71 -6.07 5.00
C GLU A 131 -8.18 -6.05 4.89
N LEU A 132 -7.53 -5.03 5.48
CA LEU A 132 -6.08 -4.88 5.47
C LEU A 132 -5.39 -6.06 6.17
N SER A 133 -5.92 -6.50 7.31
CA SER A 133 -5.37 -7.64 8.07
C SER A 133 -5.54 -9.00 7.38
N ARG A 134 -6.33 -9.09 6.31
CA ARG A 134 -6.50 -10.32 5.51
C ARG A 134 -5.49 -10.47 4.39
N ILE A 135 -4.70 -9.43 4.11
CA ILE A 135 -3.68 -9.51 3.09
C ILE A 135 -2.69 -10.62 3.46
N SER A 136 -2.56 -11.59 2.58
CA SER A 136 -1.75 -12.79 2.77
C SER A 136 -0.38 -12.64 2.08
N THR A 137 0.11 -13.68 1.42
CA THR A 137 1.38 -13.65 0.69
C THR A 137 1.33 -12.81 -0.59
N GLY A 138 0.14 -12.40 -1.04
CA GLY A 138 -0.02 -11.59 -2.25
C GLY A 138 0.24 -12.36 -3.56
N LEU A 139 0.14 -13.69 -3.55
CA LEU A 139 0.17 -14.52 -4.76
C LEU A 139 -1.15 -15.26 -4.94
N ARG A 140 -1.58 -15.40 -6.20
CA ARG A 140 -2.66 -16.30 -6.61
C ARG A 140 -2.17 -17.25 -7.68
N THR A 141 -2.82 -18.40 -7.80
CA THR A 141 -2.54 -19.37 -8.86
C THR A 141 -3.54 -19.20 -9.99
N ILE A 142 -3.04 -19.12 -11.22
CA ILE A 142 -3.85 -19.19 -12.43
C ILE A 142 -3.35 -20.32 -13.33
N LYS A 143 -4.15 -20.70 -14.33
CA LYS A 143 -3.73 -21.65 -15.38
C LYS A 143 -3.12 -20.89 -16.54
N ASP A 144 -1.97 -21.35 -17.03
CA ASP A 144 -1.42 -20.91 -18.31
C ASP A 144 -2.14 -21.58 -19.50
N GLU A 145 -1.70 -21.26 -20.72
CA GLU A 145 -2.21 -21.83 -21.98
C GLU A 145 -2.07 -23.36 -22.08
N ASN A 146 -1.15 -23.96 -21.31
CA ASN A 146 -0.90 -25.39 -21.24
C ASN A 146 -1.58 -26.05 -20.03
N ASN A 147 -2.50 -25.35 -19.36
CA ASN A 147 -3.20 -25.78 -18.15
C ASN A 147 -2.26 -26.07 -16.95
N GLN A 148 -1.08 -25.45 -16.93
CA GLN A 148 -0.14 -25.50 -15.81
C GLN A 148 -0.43 -24.40 -14.80
N ASP A 149 -0.24 -24.70 -13.52
CA ASP A 149 -0.37 -23.72 -12.44
C ASP A 149 0.80 -22.77 -12.44
N ILE A 150 0.51 -21.48 -12.60
CA ILE A 150 1.48 -20.40 -12.47
C ILE A 150 1.08 -19.46 -11.33
N ALA A 151 2.07 -19.06 -10.53
CA ALA A 151 1.88 -18.06 -9.49
C ALA A 151 2.00 -16.66 -10.08
N VAL A 152 0.98 -15.84 -9.86
CA VAL A 152 0.93 -14.44 -10.31
C VAL A 152 0.65 -13.53 -9.11
N PRO A 153 1.11 -12.26 -9.14
CA PRO A 153 0.86 -11.32 -8.07
C PRO A 153 -0.64 -11.01 -7.93
N VAL A 154 -1.06 -10.78 -6.69
CA VAL A 154 -2.37 -10.25 -6.33
C VAL A 154 -2.27 -8.74 -6.20
N TYR A 155 -3.23 -8.02 -6.77
CA TYR A 155 -3.33 -6.57 -6.69
C TYR A 155 -4.33 -6.17 -5.61
N TYR A 156 -3.90 -5.25 -4.75
CA TYR A 156 -4.70 -4.64 -3.68
C TYR A 156 -4.74 -3.13 -3.90
N VAL A 157 -5.92 -2.53 -3.71
CA VAL A 157 -6.09 -1.08 -3.77
C VAL A 157 -6.82 -0.57 -2.53
N GLN A 158 -6.24 0.39 -1.84
CA GLN A 158 -6.91 1.06 -0.74
C GLN A 158 -7.97 2.02 -1.28
N THR A 159 -9.14 2.04 -0.64
CA THR A 159 -10.32 2.77 -1.12
C THR A 159 -10.81 3.85 -0.16
N ASN A 160 -10.30 3.85 1.07
CA ASN A 160 -10.59 4.83 2.12
C ASN A 160 -9.40 4.91 3.06
N ASP A 161 -9.35 5.96 3.89
CA ASP A 161 -8.46 5.98 5.06
C ASP A 161 -8.78 4.80 5.99
N VAL A 162 -7.74 4.16 6.53
CA VAL A 162 -7.86 3.04 7.46
C VAL A 162 -7.25 3.45 8.79
N ASP A 163 -8.06 3.41 9.86
CA ASP A 163 -7.58 3.59 11.23
C ASP A 163 -7.31 2.22 11.87
N LEU A 164 -6.08 2.00 12.34
CA LEU A 164 -5.68 0.78 13.06
C LEU A 164 -6.02 0.83 14.55
N GLU A 165 -6.64 1.93 15.01
CA GLU A 165 -7.21 2.12 16.34
C GLU A 165 -6.18 1.91 17.47
N SER A 166 -4.89 2.13 17.19
CA SER A 166 -3.76 1.87 18.10
C SER A 166 -3.79 0.46 18.70
N LYS A 167 -4.32 -0.52 17.94
CA LYS A 167 -4.30 -1.94 18.32
C LYS A 167 -3.00 -2.57 17.86
N GLU A 168 -2.51 -3.53 18.64
CA GLU A 168 -1.28 -4.26 18.30
C GLU A 168 -1.40 -4.89 16.90
N TRP A 169 -0.52 -4.48 16.00
CA TRP A 169 -0.51 -4.91 14.62
C TRP A 169 0.34 -6.17 14.45
N THR A 170 -0.18 -7.11 13.66
CA THR A 170 0.61 -8.23 13.14
C THR A 170 1.07 -7.88 11.72
N PRO A 171 2.37 -7.77 11.44
CA PRO A 171 2.85 -7.34 10.14
C PRO A 171 2.34 -8.21 8.98
N ILE A 172 2.00 -7.58 7.85
CA ILE A 172 1.74 -8.28 6.60
C ILE A 172 3.08 -8.81 6.08
N GLY A 173 3.15 -10.12 5.88
CA GLY A 173 4.38 -10.77 5.48
C GLY A 173 5.35 -11.00 6.64
N ILE A 174 5.36 -12.21 7.19
CA ILE A 174 6.27 -12.60 8.30
C ILE A 174 6.76 -14.03 8.12
N SER A 175 7.96 -14.32 8.64
CA SER A 175 8.59 -15.65 8.57
C SER A 175 8.69 -16.19 7.14
N ASN A 176 7.87 -17.18 6.78
CA ASN A 176 7.83 -17.81 5.45
C ASN A 176 6.70 -17.27 4.56
N ASN A 177 5.79 -16.48 5.12
CA ASN A 177 4.63 -15.92 4.41
C ASN A 177 4.97 -14.55 3.82
N ILE A 178 6.11 -14.41 3.15
CA ILE A 178 6.58 -13.13 2.61
C ILE A 178 5.54 -12.54 1.64
N PHE A 179 5.31 -11.22 1.70
CA PHE A 179 4.41 -10.54 0.78
C PHE A 179 5.08 -10.30 -0.58
N LYS A 180 4.40 -10.69 -1.66
CA LYS A 180 4.88 -10.67 -3.05
C LYS A 180 3.86 -10.07 -4.04
N GLY A 181 2.85 -9.39 -3.50
CA GLY A 181 1.78 -8.78 -4.29
C GLY A 181 2.08 -7.33 -4.66
N VAL A 182 1.04 -6.66 -5.15
CA VAL A 182 1.02 -5.23 -5.41
C VAL A 182 0.04 -4.58 -4.43
N PHE A 183 0.51 -3.66 -3.59
CA PHE A 183 -0.33 -2.87 -2.71
C PHE A 183 -0.27 -1.40 -3.12
N ASP A 184 -1.38 -0.87 -3.61
CA ASP A 184 -1.56 0.54 -3.92
C ASP A 184 -2.41 1.20 -2.83
N GLY A 185 -1.79 2.03 -1.99
CA GLY A 185 -2.49 2.77 -0.93
C GLY A 185 -3.41 3.88 -1.46
N GLY A 186 -3.41 4.14 -2.77
CA GLY A 186 -4.28 5.14 -3.39
C GLY A 186 -4.07 6.57 -2.88
N GLY A 187 -3.03 6.83 -2.08
CA GLY A 187 -2.85 8.12 -1.40
C GLY A 187 -3.71 8.30 -0.15
N PHE A 188 -4.49 7.29 0.25
CA PHE A 188 -5.21 7.28 1.53
C PHE A 188 -4.25 7.04 2.71
N ASN A 189 -4.69 7.43 3.90
CA ASN A 189 -3.92 7.29 5.13
C ASN A 189 -4.17 5.93 5.79
N ILE A 190 -3.12 5.39 6.41
CA ILE A 190 -3.18 4.32 7.39
C ILE A 190 -2.75 4.94 8.71
N ASN A 191 -3.70 5.12 9.62
CA ASN A 191 -3.52 5.86 10.87
C ASN A 191 -3.25 4.92 12.04
N ASN A 192 -2.53 5.42 13.05
CA ASN A 192 -2.44 4.83 14.39
C ASN A 192 -1.87 3.40 14.41
N LEU A 193 -0.89 3.12 13.55
CA LEU A 193 -0.19 1.81 13.51
C LEU A 193 0.55 1.57 14.83
N LYS A 194 0.16 0.55 15.59
CA LYS A 194 0.86 0.18 16.83
C LYS A 194 1.63 -1.12 16.72
N ILE A 195 2.93 -1.08 17.03
CA ILE A 195 3.79 -2.27 17.09
C ILE A 195 4.66 -2.19 18.34
N THR A 196 4.51 -3.16 19.25
CA THR A 196 5.34 -3.24 20.47
C THR A 196 6.36 -4.37 20.45
N LYS A 197 6.29 -5.24 19.44
CA LYS A 197 7.11 -6.45 19.32
C LYS A 197 7.52 -6.71 17.87
N VAL A 198 8.69 -7.32 17.73
CA VAL A 198 9.14 -7.85 16.43
C VAL A 198 8.50 -9.20 16.15
N ALA A 199 8.28 -9.51 14.88
CA ALA A 199 7.75 -10.80 14.43
C ALA A 199 8.78 -11.54 13.57
N GLY A 200 8.70 -12.87 13.56
CA GLY A 200 9.55 -13.72 12.73
C GLY A 200 10.55 -14.58 13.52
N THR A 201 11.30 -15.41 12.80
CA THR A 201 12.30 -16.33 13.38
C THR A 201 13.60 -16.32 12.56
N GLY A 202 14.70 -16.77 13.17
CA GLY A 202 16.00 -16.86 12.51
C GLY A 202 16.49 -15.49 12.02
N THR A 203 16.81 -15.38 10.74
CA THR A 203 17.26 -14.13 10.09
C THR A 203 16.11 -13.29 9.53
N ASN A 204 14.86 -13.70 9.74
CA ASN A 204 13.65 -13.12 9.19
C ASN A 204 12.83 -12.37 10.26
N VAL A 205 13.51 -11.67 11.16
CA VAL A 205 12.88 -10.91 12.25
C VAL A 205 12.69 -9.46 11.82
N ALA A 206 11.43 -9.01 11.77
CA ALA A 206 11.06 -7.71 11.24
C ALA A 206 9.81 -7.10 11.92
N ALA A 207 9.67 -5.78 11.80
CA ALA A 207 8.51 -5.02 12.25
C ALA A 207 8.16 -3.92 11.23
N GLY A 208 6.86 -3.70 11.03
CA GLY A 208 6.28 -2.69 10.15
C GLY A 208 4.84 -3.02 9.79
N LEU A 209 4.15 -2.14 9.04
CA LEU A 209 2.87 -2.48 8.41
C LEU A 209 3.03 -3.76 7.59
N PHE A 210 4.09 -3.79 6.78
CA PHE A 210 4.65 -4.97 6.16
C PHE A 210 5.92 -5.41 6.90
N GLY A 211 6.01 -6.67 7.29
CA GLY A 211 7.21 -7.22 7.92
C GLY A 211 8.30 -7.49 6.89
N LEU A 212 8.01 -8.41 5.97
CA LEU A 212 8.90 -8.90 4.92
C LEU A 212 8.20 -8.82 3.58
N VAL A 213 8.83 -8.15 2.62
CA VAL A 213 8.36 -8.05 1.24
C VAL A 213 9.44 -8.54 0.28
N GLN A 214 9.02 -9.24 -0.79
CA GLN A 214 9.91 -9.77 -1.80
C GLN A 214 9.26 -9.74 -3.18
N ASP A 215 9.96 -9.26 -4.20
CA ASP A 215 9.44 -9.17 -5.57
C ASP A 215 8.05 -8.49 -5.62
N ALA A 216 7.84 -7.53 -4.71
CA ALA A 216 6.57 -6.86 -4.46
C ALA A 216 6.59 -5.42 -4.95
N VAL A 217 5.41 -4.83 -5.11
CA VAL A 217 5.27 -3.38 -5.35
C VAL A 217 4.40 -2.79 -4.26
N ILE A 218 4.93 -1.82 -3.53
CA ILE A 218 4.18 -1.04 -2.54
C ILE A 218 4.23 0.41 -2.97
N LYS A 219 3.06 1.04 -3.19
CA LYS A 219 3.02 2.42 -3.65
C LYS A 219 1.88 3.24 -3.08
N ASN A 220 2.07 4.56 -3.05
CA ASN A 220 1.05 5.53 -2.64
C ASN A 220 0.50 5.27 -1.22
N VAL A 221 1.36 4.83 -0.29
CA VAL A 221 0.96 4.51 1.09
C VAL A 221 1.40 5.63 2.03
N ASN A 222 0.47 6.18 2.79
CA ASN A 222 0.75 7.20 3.81
C ASN A 222 0.49 6.61 5.20
N ILE A 223 1.51 6.52 6.05
CA ILE A 223 1.35 6.09 7.45
C ILE A 223 1.41 7.33 8.34
N VAL A 224 0.37 7.54 9.13
CA VAL A 224 0.22 8.72 10.00
C VAL A 224 0.09 8.25 11.45
N ASP A 225 0.81 8.93 12.33
CA ASP A 225 0.86 8.66 13.77
C ASP A 225 1.15 7.19 14.14
N PRO A 226 2.17 6.54 13.56
CA PRO A 226 2.60 5.22 14.05
C PRO A 226 3.15 5.34 15.49
N ASP A 227 2.77 4.38 16.34
CA ASP A 227 3.35 4.11 17.68
C ASP A 227 4.12 2.79 17.62
N ILE A 228 5.38 2.86 17.19
CA ILE A 228 6.27 1.70 17.19
C ILE A 228 7.23 1.82 18.37
N SER A 229 6.99 0.99 19.40
CA SER A 229 7.69 1.05 20.69
C SER A 229 8.23 -0.33 21.08
N ILE A 230 9.43 -0.65 20.60
CA ILE A 230 10.07 -1.96 20.81
C ILE A 230 11.05 -1.88 21.99
N THR A 231 10.73 -2.54 23.09
CA THR A 231 11.53 -2.51 24.34
C THR A 231 12.36 -3.77 24.59
N TYR A 232 12.17 -4.81 23.77
CA TYR A 232 12.86 -6.09 23.93
C TYR A 232 13.09 -6.79 22.59
N ALA A 233 14.34 -7.15 22.31
CA ALA A 233 14.74 -7.96 21.16
C ALA A 233 16.08 -8.67 21.44
N THR A 234 16.15 -9.96 21.16
CA THR A 234 17.33 -10.81 21.47
C THR A 234 18.17 -11.18 20.25
N THR A 235 17.74 -10.77 19.06
CA THR A 235 18.40 -11.10 17.78
C THR A 235 18.55 -9.84 16.93
N GLN A 236 19.33 -9.93 15.85
CA GLN A 236 19.28 -8.92 14.79
C GLN A 236 17.87 -8.83 14.21
N PHE A 237 17.39 -7.61 13.95
CA PHE A 237 16.09 -7.37 13.34
C PHE A 237 16.05 -6.08 12.53
N SER A 238 15.02 -5.96 11.69
CA SER A 238 14.77 -4.78 10.86
C SER A 238 13.43 -4.15 11.21
N VAL A 239 13.38 -2.83 11.29
CA VAL A 239 12.15 -2.11 11.61
C VAL A 239 12.00 -0.88 10.72
N GLY A 240 10.82 -0.75 10.13
CA GLY A 240 10.34 0.51 9.55
C GLY A 240 8.83 0.56 9.59
N ALA A 241 8.24 1.74 9.67
CA ALA A 241 6.80 1.88 9.83
C ALA A 241 6.06 1.23 8.67
N LEU A 242 6.57 1.43 7.44
CA LEU A 242 5.99 0.83 6.25
C LEU A 242 6.49 -0.60 6.04
N VAL A 243 7.80 -0.80 5.95
CA VAL A 243 8.40 -2.10 5.64
C VAL A 243 9.55 -2.41 6.60
N GLY A 244 9.49 -3.55 7.28
CA GLY A 244 10.61 -4.04 8.08
C GLY A 244 11.81 -4.41 7.21
N ARG A 245 11.62 -5.30 6.23
CA ARG A 245 12.64 -5.65 5.23
C ARG A 245 12.08 -5.83 3.83
N SER A 246 12.74 -5.20 2.86
CA SER A 246 12.49 -5.33 1.43
C SER A 246 13.58 -6.13 0.72
N THR A 247 13.19 -6.96 -0.25
CA THR A 247 14.11 -7.72 -1.12
C THR A 247 13.60 -7.68 -2.56
N THR A 248 14.40 -7.17 -3.50
CA THR A 248 14.07 -7.14 -4.95
C THR A 248 12.69 -6.55 -5.28
N SER A 249 12.22 -5.60 -4.47
CA SER A 249 10.89 -4.98 -4.58
C SER A 249 10.97 -3.54 -5.09
N VAL A 250 9.81 -2.93 -5.31
CA VAL A 250 9.64 -1.49 -5.56
C VAL A 250 8.80 -0.88 -4.45
N ILE A 251 9.31 0.20 -3.84
CA ILE A 251 8.59 0.99 -2.84
C ILE A 251 8.57 2.44 -3.32
N LYS A 252 7.38 2.99 -3.55
CA LYS A 252 7.24 4.25 -4.29
C LYS A 252 6.15 5.18 -3.77
N ASN A 253 6.41 6.48 -3.73
CA ASN A 253 5.41 7.50 -3.36
C ASN A 253 4.78 7.21 -1.99
N CYS A 254 5.59 6.85 -1.00
CA CYS A 254 5.09 6.51 0.32
C CYS A 254 5.61 7.49 1.37
N SER A 255 4.79 7.78 2.37
CA SER A 255 5.16 8.70 3.46
C SER A 255 4.95 8.07 4.83
N VAL A 256 5.77 8.50 5.79
CA VAL A 256 5.61 8.17 7.20
C VAL A 256 5.72 9.45 8.02
N ASN A 257 4.65 9.79 8.75
CA ASN A 257 4.64 10.92 9.67
C ASN A 257 4.41 10.42 11.10
N GLY A 258 5.46 10.38 11.91
CA GLY A 258 5.38 10.08 13.35
C GLY A 258 6.61 9.35 13.88
N ASP A 259 6.44 8.66 15.01
CA ASP A 259 7.58 8.30 15.87
C ASP A 259 7.86 6.79 15.92
N LEU A 260 9.14 6.44 15.78
CA LEU A 260 9.67 5.10 16.04
C LEU A 260 10.62 5.16 17.23
N THR A 261 10.29 4.42 18.30
CA THR A 261 11.14 4.28 19.49
C THR A 261 11.54 2.82 19.70
N ILE A 262 12.83 2.54 19.56
CA ILE A 262 13.42 1.26 19.89
C ILE A 262 14.32 1.47 21.11
N ASN A 263 13.95 0.87 22.24
CA ASN A 263 14.73 0.90 23.46
C ASN A 263 14.95 -0.53 23.96
N ALA A 264 15.75 -1.29 23.21
CA ALA A 264 15.98 -2.72 23.44
C ALA A 264 17.47 -2.98 23.71
N PRO A 265 18.09 -2.39 24.75
CA PRO A 265 19.52 -2.52 24.99
C PRO A 265 19.95 -4.00 24.99
N SER A 266 21.00 -4.29 24.23
CA SER A 266 21.50 -5.65 24.04
C SER A 266 23.00 -5.69 24.32
N THR A 267 23.48 -6.80 24.86
CA THR A 267 24.90 -7.01 25.21
C THR A 267 25.62 -7.95 24.23
N GLY A 268 24.98 -8.27 23.09
CA GLY A 268 25.52 -9.15 22.04
C GLY A 268 25.95 -8.43 20.76
N GLU A 269 26.23 -9.18 19.70
CA GLU A 269 26.63 -8.65 18.38
C GLU A 269 25.45 -8.25 17.49
N ASN A 270 24.23 -8.31 18.03
CA ASN A 270 23.02 -8.08 17.25
C ASN A 270 22.97 -6.66 16.70
N ILE A 271 22.44 -6.56 15.48
CA ILE A 271 22.34 -5.29 14.77
C ILE A 271 20.87 -4.91 14.66
N LEU A 272 20.59 -3.63 14.87
CA LEU A 272 19.30 -3.02 14.56
C LEU A 272 19.43 -2.27 13.24
N TYR A 273 18.61 -2.64 12.27
CA TYR A 273 18.39 -1.85 11.06
C TYR A 273 17.06 -1.11 11.20
N ALA A 274 17.11 0.20 11.40
CA ALA A 274 15.92 1.01 11.64
C ALA A 274 15.83 2.12 10.61
N GLY A 275 14.74 2.18 9.84
CA GLY A 275 14.41 3.38 9.07
C GLY A 275 12.98 3.77 9.33
N LEU A 276 12.63 5.07 9.30
CA LEU A 276 11.21 5.42 9.52
C LEU A 276 10.31 4.77 8.47
N VAL A 277 10.74 4.71 7.21
CA VAL A 277 10.00 4.04 6.15
C VAL A 277 10.39 2.56 6.06
N ILE A 278 11.67 2.26 5.90
CA ILE A 278 12.18 0.92 5.60
C ILE A 278 13.31 0.53 6.57
N GLY A 279 13.24 -0.63 7.23
CA GLY A 279 14.33 -1.10 8.10
C GLY A 279 15.57 -1.55 7.32
N GLU A 280 15.41 -2.55 6.46
CA GLU A 280 16.47 -3.12 5.62
C GLU A 280 16.01 -3.23 4.16
N SER A 281 16.87 -2.83 3.22
CA SER A 281 16.66 -3.00 1.78
C SER A 281 17.68 -3.95 1.16
N ARG A 282 17.26 -4.76 0.18
CA ARG A 282 18.11 -5.67 -0.60
C ARG A 282 17.73 -5.70 -2.09
N GLY A 283 18.29 -4.82 -2.90
CA GLY A 283 17.96 -4.69 -4.33
C GLY A 283 16.62 -4.01 -4.59
N THR A 284 16.20 -3.09 -3.73
CA THR A 284 14.91 -2.38 -3.82
C THR A 284 15.04 -1.09 -4.61
N GLY A 285 14.07 -0.84 -5.50
CA GLY A 285 13.84 0.49 -6.07
C GLY A 285 13.02 1.34 -5.10
N MET A 286 13.65 2.35 -4.49
CA MET A 286 13.02 3.29 -3.55
C MET A 286 12.89 4.64 -4.22
N SER A 287 11.66 5.14 -4.39
CA SER A 287 11.44 6.44 -5.04
C SER A 287 10.30 7.26 -4.47
N GLY A 288 10.43 8.58 -4.37
CA GLY A 288 9.33 9.40 -3.84
C GLY A 288 8.98 9.04 -2.39
N LEU A 289 9.96 8.77 -1.54
CA LEU A 289 9.71 8.43 -0.15
C LEU A 289 9.89 9.64 0.75
N SER A 290 8.97 9.89 1.67
CA SER A 290 9.11 10.97 2.66
C SER A 290 8.98 10.48 4.10
N SER A 291 9.68 11.13 5.02
CA SER A 291 9.46 10.90 6.46
C SER A 291 9.61 12.14 7.32
N SER A 292 8.81 12.19 8.39
CA SER A 292 8.83 13.21 9.44
C SER A 292 8.59 12.57 10.81
N GLY A 293 8.89 13.30 11.89
CA GLY A 293 8.81 12.80 13.27
C GLY A 293 10.19 12.41 13.81
N THR A 294 10.24 11.44 14.71
CA THR A 294 11.47 11.03 15.40
C THR A 294 11.75 9.54 15.26
N LEU A 295 12.98 9.19 14.90
CA LEU A 295 13.52 7.84 15.07
C LEU A 295 14.52 7.81 16.22
N ARG A 296 14.14 7.18 17.33
CA ARG A 296 15.00 6.96 18.49
C ARG A 296 15.36 5.48 18.63
N ALA A 297 16.64 5.15 18.57
CA ALA A 297 17.10 3.77 18.56
C ALA A 297 18.26 3.51 19.54
N THR A 298 18.00 2.67 20.54
CA THR A 298 18.97 2.17 21.51
C THR A 298 19.12 0.65 21.36
N TYR A 299 20.30 0.21 20.90
CA TYR A 299 20.61 -1.21 20.67
C TYR A 299 22.13 -1.47 20.77
N ALA A 300 22.56 -2.72 20.67
CA ALA A 300 24.01 -3.05 20.69
C ALA A 300 24.77 -2.36 19.55
N ARG A 301 24.23 -2.48 18.33
CA ARG A 301 24.71 -1.81 17.11
C ARG A 301 23.50 -1.25 16.38
N VAL A 302 23.54 0.04 16.03
CA VAL A 302 22.39 0.78 15.49
C VAL A 302 22.74 1.39 14.14
N TYR A 303 21.89 1.09 13.16
CA TYR A 303 21.95 1.60 11.80
C TYR A 303 20.59 2.27 11.56
N ALA A 304 20.52 3.58 11.78
CA ALA A 304 19.27 4.34 11.77
C ALA A 304 19.23 5.35 10.61
N GLY A 305 18.19 5.31 9.79
CA GLY A 305 18.00 6.22 8.66
C GLY A 305 16.64 6.92 8.68
N GLY A 306 16.55 8.16 8.21
CA GLY A 306 15.24 8.80 8.02
C GLY A 306 14.37 8.07 7.00
N ILE A 307 14.94 7.52 5.93
CA ILE A 307 14.20 6.70 4.95
C ILE A 307 14.47 5.21 5.17
N VAL A 308 15.75 4.81 5.15
CA VAL A 308 16.15 3.40 5.20
C VAL A 308 17.25 3.15 6.23
N GLY A 309 17.10 2.13 7.08
CA GLY A 309 18.14 1.80 8.07
C GLY A 309 19.44 1.35 7.43
N ILE A 310 19.36 0.38 6.52
CA ILE A 310 20.49 -0.10 5.73
C ILE A 310 20.09 -0.50 4.32
N THR A 311 20.95 -0.21 3.34
CA THR A 311 20.95 -0.90 2.05
C THR A 311 21.96 -2.04 2.08
N LYS A 312 21.55 -3.27 1.74
CA LYS A 312 22.38 -4.48 1.88
C LYS A 312 22.28 -5.33 0.61
N THR A 313 23.37 -5.50 -0.12
CA THR A 313 23.26 -6.01 -1.50
C THR A 313 23.65 -7.48 -1.69
N SER A 314 22.90 -8.14 -2.58
CA SER A 314 23.45 -8.88 -3.73
C SER A 314 23.19 -8.17 -5.07
N SER A 315 22.27 -7.19 -5.11
CA SER A 315 21.92 -6.29 -6.22
C SER A 315 21.85 -4.84 -5.72
N ALA A 316 22.15 -3.86 -6.59
CA ALA A 316 22.22 -2.44 -6.22
C ALA A 316 20.84 -1.86 -5.88
N ASP A 317 20.75 -1.09 -4.78
CA ASP A 317 19.57 -0.27 -4.46
C ASP A 317 19.63 1.07 -5.21
N ILE A 318 18.45 1.61 -5.51
CA ILE A 318 18.26 2.94 -6.06
C ILE A 318 17.39 3.72 -5.08
N LEU A 319 17.87 4.87 -4.62
CA LEU A 319 17.12 5.83 -3.81
C LEU A 319 16.96 7.09 -4.64
N ASN A 320 15.73 7.49 -4.96
CA ASN A 320 15.49 8.58 -5.89
C ASN A 320 14.35 9.48 -5.41
N ASN A 321 14.54 10.79 -5.42
CA ASN A 321 13.48 11.73 -5.02
C ASN A 321 12.94 11.44 -3.60
N CYS A 322 13.81 11.26 -2.60
CA CYS A 322 13.39 10.97 -1.23
C CYS A 322 13.71 12.14 -0.29
N SER A 323 12.81 12.46 0.65
CA SER A 323 13.02 13.50 1.66
C SER A 323 12.85 12.99 3.07
N SER A 324 13.66 13.49 4.01
CA SER A 324 13.39 13.27 5.43
C SER A 324 13.64 14.56 6.21
N ILE A 325 12.67 14.94 7.02
CA ILE A 325 12.79 16.05 7.99
C ILE A 325 12.82 15.52 9.42
N ALA A 326 13.08 14.22 9.57
CA ALA A 326 13.00 13.55 10.85
C ALA A 326 14.25 13.70 11.71
N ASP A 327 14.03 13.77 13.02
CA ASP A 327 15.10 13.70 14.01
C ASP A 327 15.56 12.25 14.19
N ILE A 328 16.84 11.99 13.96
CA ILE A 328 17.42 10.63 14.09
C ILE A 328 18.38 10.61 15.27
N ILE A 329 18.06 9.76 16.25
CA ILE A 329 18.76 9.69 17.53
C ILE A 329 19.17 8.25 17.80
N THR A 330 20.47 7.98 17.80
CA THR A 330 21.03 6.65 18.05
C THR A 330 21.89 6.60 19.31
N HIS A 331 21.70 5.52 20.07
CA HIS A 331 22.46 5.20 21.27
C HIS A 331 22.94 3.75 21.22
N ALA A 332 24.23 3.54 20.93
CA ALA A 332 24.79 2.20 20.94
C ALA A 332 25.19 1.77 22.36
N THR A 333 24.86 0.54 22.75
CA THR A 333 25.13 0.04 24.11
C THR A 333 26.41 -0.77 24.23
N GLY A 334 26.87 -1.40 23.14
CA GLY A 334 28.04 -2.29 23.12
C GLY A 334 28.00 -3.42 24.15
N ARG A 335 29.11 -4.14 24.32
CA ARG A 335 29.26 -5.25 25.28
C ARG A 335 30.32 -4.92 26.34
N THR A 336 30.11 -5.38 27.57
CA THR A 336 31.16 -5.42 28.59
C THR A 336 32.01 -6.70 28.45
N GLY A 337 33.32 -6.56 28.25
CA GLY A 337 34.30 -7.64 28.48
C GLY A 337 34.82 -8.45 27.28
N ASP A 338 34.52 -8.11 26.03
CA ASP A 338 35.15 -8.70 24.83
C ASP A 338 35.36 -7.63 23.74
N ALA A 339 36.34 -7.84 22.84
CA ALA A 339 36.86 -6.90 21.82
C ALA A 339 35.88 -6.47 20.69
N ILE A 340 34.57 -6.59 20.90
CA ILE A 340 33.53 -6.22 19.92
C ILE A 340 32.87 -4.92 20.37
N LYS A 341 33.12 -3.90 19.56
CA LYS A 341 32.89 -2.50 19.90
C LYS A 341 31.50 -2.03 19.44
N ALA A 342 30.95 -1.02 20.12
CA ALA A 342 29.66 -0.42 19.78
C ALA A 342 29.69 0.29 18.40
N VAL A 343 28.56 0.24 17.68
CA VAL A 343 28.38 0.96 16.39
C VAL A 343 27.10 1.77 16.44
N SER A 344 27.20 3.07 16.14
CA SER A 344 26.09 4.02 16.16
C SER A 344 26.11 4.86 14.89
N TYR A 345 25.25 4.53 13.93
CA TYR A 345 25.13 5.27 12.68
C TYR A 345 23.76 5.95 12.59
N ALA A 346 23.78 7.29 12.56
CA ALA A 346 22.60 8.12 12.36
C ALA A 346 22.67 8.80 10.98
N GLY A 347 21.83 8.36 10.05
CA GLY A 347 21.77 8.90 8.70
C GLY A 347 20.47 9.66 8.45
N GLY A 348 20.58 10.86 7.89
CA GLY A 348 19.39 11.63 7.51
C GLY A 348 18.51 10.91 6.48
N ILE A 349 19.13 10.30 5.46
CA ILE A 349 18.43 9.47 4.47
C ILE A 349 18.63 7.99 4.76
N ALA A 350 19.88 7.53 4.88
CA ALA A 350 20.17 6.13 5.15
C ALA A 350 21.17 5.96 6.29
N GLY A 351 20.86 5.05 7.22
CA GLY A 351 21.77 4.75 8.33
C GLY A 351 23.10 4.16 7.85
N TYR A 352 23.05 3.28 6.84
CA TYR A 352 24.25 2.75 6.20
C TYR A 352 24.01 2.35 4.75
N LEU A 353 24.90 2.76 3.85
CA LEU A 353 24.88 2.38 2.44
C LEU A 353 25.89 1.25 2.17
N SER A 354 25.43 0.03 1.89
CA SER A 354 26.35 -1.05 1.49
C SER A 354 26.46 -1.13 -0.04
N TYR A 355 27.68 -1.27 -0.56
CA TYR A 355 27.97 -1.48 -1.99
C TYR A 355 27.38 -0.41 -2.96
N ALA A 356 27.17 -0.77 -4.23
CA ALA A 356 26.98 0.11 -5.39
C ALA A 356 25.60 0.81 -5.48
N ASN A 357 25.24 1.63 -4.49
CA ASN A 357 23.96 2.37 -4.49
C ASN A 357 23.99 3.58 -5.45
N ALA A 358 22.85 3.88 -6.08
CA ALA A 358 22.60 5.17 -6.69
C ALA A 358 21.61 5.94 -5.80
N VAL A 359 22.03 7.09 -5.27
CA VAL A 359 21.18 7.99 -4.48
C VAL A 359 21.08 9.32 -5.19
N GLU A 360 19.88 9.69 -5.61
CA GLU A 360 19.67 10.84 -6.48
C GLU A 360 18.51 11.70 -6.02
N TYR A 361 18.67 13.02 -6.07
CA TYR A 361 17.61 13.99 -5.79
C TYR A 361 17.01 13.83 -4.38
N CYS A 362 17.86 13.56 -3.39
CA CYS A 362 17.42 13.34 -2.01
C CYS A 362 17.68 14.56 -1.14
N TYR A 363 16.83 14.77 -0.13
CA TYR A 363 16.88 15.94 0.75
C TYR A 363 16.72 15.56 2.23
N TYR A 364 17.55 16.13 3.11
CA TYR A 364 17.46 15.94 4.56
C TYR A 364 17.46 17.25 5.36
N SER A 365 16.55 17.39 6.32
CA SER A 365 16.52 18.52 7.27
C SER A 365 15.91 18.19 8.63
N GLY A 366 16.55 17.26 9.34
CA GLY A 366 16.25 16.98 10.74
C GLY A 366 17.51 16.99 11.60
N ASN A 367 17.35 16.82 12.91
CA ASN A 367 18.48 16.76 13.83
C ASN A 367 19.11 15.36 13.85
N LEU A 368 20.45 15.30 13.85
CA LEU A 368 21.19 14.03 13.97
C LEU A 368 21.97 13.94 15.28
N THR A 369 21.67 12.90 16.05
CA THR A 369 22.42 12.54 17.26
C THR A 369 22.89 11.09 17.15
N ALA A 370 24.20 10.87 17.23
CA ALA A 370 24.79 9.54 17.33
C ALA A 370 25.70 9.49 18.56
N THR A 371 25.44 8.54 19.45
CA THR A 371 26.21 8.38 20.70
C THR A 371 26.34 6.91 21.09
N ALA A 372 27.12 6.65 22.13
CA ALA A 372 27.20 5.36 22.82
C ALA A 372 27.06 5.58 24.34
N ILE A 373 26.66 4.54 25.07
CA ILE A 373 26.53 4.59 26.54
C ILE A 373 27.91 4.79 27.19
N ASN A 374 27.96 5.58 28.27
CA ASN A 374 29.18 5.82 29.05
C ASN A 374 29.81 4.51 29.55
N GLY A 375 31.13 4.36 29.33
CA GLY A 375 31.88 3.17 29.72
C GLY A 375 31.91 2.05 28.66
N THR A 376 31.21 2.23 27.53
CA THR A 376 31.28 1.33 26.38
C THR A 376 32.49 1.68 25.50
N GLU A 377 33.34 0.70 25.18
CA GLU A 377 34.36 0.88 24.14
C GLU A 377 33.70 0.93 22.76
N VAL A 378 33.89 2.04 22.03
CA VAL A 378 33.18 2.31 20.77
C VAL A 378 34.08 2.08 19.56
N SER A 379 33.55 1.48 18.49
CA SER A 379 34.27 1.30 17.23
C SER A 379 34.01 2.42 16.27
N ASP A 380 32.76 2.88 16.20
CA ASP A 380 32.30 3.71 15.10
C ASP A 380 31.03 4.46 15.51
N ILE A 381 31.13 5.79 15.62
CA ILE A 381 29.99 6.70 15.83
C ILE A 381 30.01 7.69 14.69
N ASN A 382 28.97 7.68 13.86
CA ASN A 382 28.87 8.59 12.73
C ASN A 382 27.48 9.16 12.61
N LYS A 383 27.46 10.40 12.11
CA LYS A 383 26.26 11.09 11.68
C LYS A 383 26.52 11.83 10.37
N GLY A 384 25.48 11.95 9.56
CA GLY A 384 25.53 12.68 8.30
C GLY A 384 24.28 12.42 7.47
N MET A 385 24.23 12.91 6.24
CA MET A 385 23.17 12.54 5.29
C MET A 385 23.07 11.01 5.17
N PHE A 386 24.23 10.33 5.23
CA PHE A 386 24.35 8.90 5.42
C PHE A 386 25.21 8.59 6.65
N GLY A 387 24.68 7.76 7.56
CA GLY A 387 25.35 7.40 8.81
C GLY A 387 26.61 6.55 8.60
N GLY A 388 26.78 5.95 7.43
CA GLY A 388 28.02 5.30 7.02
C GLY A 388 27.88 4.68 5.64
N ALA A 389 28.98 4.19 5.09
CA ALA A 389 28.94 3.38 3.90
C ALA A 389 30.06 2.35 3.85
N GLN A 390 29.81 1.26 3.13
CA GLN A 390 30.83 0.27 2.85
C GLN A 390 31.69 0.73 1.67
N ASN A 391 32.98 0.98 1.93
CA ASN A 391 33.97 1.25 0.91
C ASN A 391 34.85 0.01 0.74
N THR A 392 34.90 -0.60 -0.45
CA THR A 392 35.91 -1.61 -0.73
C THR A 392 37.17 -0.89 -1.20
N SER A 393 38.34 -1.30 -0.70
CA SER A 393 39.65 -0.65 -0.92
C SER A 393 40.09 -0.53 -2.39
N LEU A 394 39.28 -0.97 -3.35
CA LEU A 394 39.58 -0.97 -4.78
C LEU A 394 38.68 -0.05 -5.62
N ARG A 395 37.42 0.22 -5.24
CA ARG A 395 36.47 1.18 -5.87
C ARG A 395 35.31 1.54 -4.91
N SER A 396 34.87 2.80 -4.90
CA SER A 396 33.52 3.14 -4.45
C SER A 396 32.59 3.24 -5.66
N ASN A 397 31.49 2.48 -5.61
CA ASN A 397 30.46 2.48 -6.66
C ASN A 397 29.21 3.26 -6.24
N ILE A 398 29.25 3.93 -5.08
CA ILE A 398 28.15 4.78 -4.62
C ILE A 398 28.15 6.06 -5.44
N LEU A 399 27.08 6.28 -6.19
CA LEU A 399 26.80 7.53 -6.90
C LEU A 399 25.82 8.33 -6.05
N LEU A 400 26.21 9.55 -5.70
CA LEU A 400 25.30 10.51 -5.07
C LEU A 400 25.06 11.63 -6.07
N LYS A 401 23.83 11.96 -6.41
CA LYS A 401 23.55 12.97 -7.43
C LYS A 401 22.50 13.93 -6.93
N ASP A 402 22.82 15.22 -6.92
CA ASP A 402 21.89 16.29 -6.58
C ASP A 402 21.23 16.05 -5.22
N CYS A 403 22.04 15.70 -4.23
CA CYS A 403 21.61 15.42 -2.87
C CYS A 403 21.85 16.64 -1.97
N TYR A 404 20.90 16.98 -1.10
CA TYR A 404 20.91 18.18 -0.27
C TYR A 404 20.72 17.84 1.20
N PHE A 405 21.44 18.52 2.09
CA PHE A 405 21.20 18.41 3.53
C PHE A 405 21.43 19.73 4.27
N ASN A 406 20.59 20.01 5.26
CA ASN A 406 20.68 21.22 6.07
C ASN A 406 21.75 21.08 7.18
N ILE A 407 22.79 21.90 7.11
CA ILE A 407 23.93 21.84 8.03
C ILE A 407 23.60 22.39 9.42
N ASP A 408 22.64 23.31 9.54
CA ASP A 408 22.25 23.89 10.83
C ASP A 408 21.63 22.83 11.74
N LYS A 409 20.96 21.85 11.12
CA LYS A 409 20.34 20.71 11.82
C LYS A 409 21.35 19.63 12.21
N LEU A 410 22.57 19.67 11.67
CA LEU A 410 23.63 18.74 12.04
C LEU A 410 24.36 19.15 13.33
N GLY A 411 24.12 20.37 13.84
CA GLY A 411 24.81 20.92 15.00
C GLY A 411 26.32 21.07 14.77
N ILE A 412 26.70 21.46 13.55
CA ILE A 412 28.09 21.72 13.17
C ILE A 412 28.36 23.21 13.39
N GLU A 413 29.43 23.55 14.11
CA GLU A 413 29.90 24.93 14.19
C GLU A 413 30.70 25.27 12.93
N TYR A 414 30.32 26.36 12.27
CA TYR A 414 31.04 26.94 11.14
C TYR A 414 30.99 28.47 11.28
N ASP A 415 32.02 29.14 10.77
CA ASP A 415 32.15 30.60 10.86
C ASP A 415 32.30 31.16 9.45
N GLU A 416 31.47 32.13 9.08
CA GLU A 416 31.54 32.82 7.79
C GLU A 416 32.24 34.18 7.88
N THR A 417 32.58 34.62 9.09
CA THR A 417 33.21 35.91 9.34
C THR A 417 34.49 36.04 8.53
N ASP A 418 34.63 37.21 7.88
CA ASP A 418 35.77 37.58 7.03
C ASP A 418 36.04 36.64 5.82
N LYS A 419 35.08 35.79 5.43
CA LYS A 419 35.19 34.92 4.25
C LYS A 419 34.57 35.58 3.02
N THR A 420 35.26 35.45 1.88
CA THR A 420 34.70 35.78 0.57
C THR A 420 33.64 34.75 0.15
N PRO A 421 32.73 35.07 -0.78
CA PRO A 421 31.76 34.09 -1.29
C PRO A 421 32.39 32.78 -1.78
N ALA A 422 33.55 32.84 -2.46
CA ALA A 422 34.28 31.66 -2.91
C ALA A 422 34.81 30.80 -1.76
N GLN A 423 35.26 31.42 -0.66
CA GLN A 423 35.71 30.70 0.54
C GLN A 423 34.54 30.05 1.27
N ILE A 424 33.37 30.70 1.31
CA ILE A 424 32.14 30.12 1.88
C ILE A 424 31.70 28.91 1.04
N THR A 425 31.65 29.04 -0.28
CA THR A 425 31.33 27.92 -1.18
C THR A 425 32.27 26.73 -0.99
N GLN A 426 33.59 26.98 -0.89
CA GLN A 426 34.55 25.91 -0.65
C GLN A 426 34.36 25.26 0.72
N MET A 427 34.14 26.06 1.77
CA MET A 427 33.86 25.56 3.12
C MET A 427 32.63 24.65 3.15
N TYR A 428 31.53 25.06 2.51
CA TYR A 428 30.33 24.23 2.40
C TYR A 428 30.57 22.95 1.59
N SER A 429 31.37 23.00 0.53
CA SER A 429 31.80 21.81 -0.21
C SER A 429 32.62 20.85 0.65
N ASP A 430 33.51 21.37 1.50
CA ASP A 430 34.33 20.55 2.38
C ASP A 430 33.46 19.91 3.47
N ILE A 431 32.55 20.66 4.09
CA ILE A 431 31.54 20.15 5.04
C ILE A 431 30.67 19.09 4.36
N ALA A 432 30.25 19.34 3.11
CA ALA A 432 29.49 18.37 2.32
C ALA A 432 30.26 17.06 2.27
N GLN A 433 31.52 17.07 1.85
CA GLN A 433 32.32 15.86 1.75
C GLN A 433 32.47 15.12 3.10
N LEU A 434 32.65 15.83 4.21
CA LEU A 434 32.79 15.22 5.53
C LEU A 434 31.48 14.55 6.03
N TYR A 435 30.33 15.21 5.83
CA TYR A 435 29.05 14.81 6.43
C TYR A 435 28.06 14.19 5.44
N THR A 436 28.44 14.06 4.17
CA THR A 436 27.66 13.29 3.20
C THR A 436 27.63 11.83 3.64
N VAL A 437 28.80 11.20 3.83
CA VAL A 437 28.89 9.77 4.16
C VAL A 437 29.92 9.59 5.27
N GLY A 438 29.48 9.39 6.52
CA GLY A 438 30.32 9.56 7.73
C GLY A 438 31.73 8.92 7.70
N ASN A 439 31.92 7.80 7.00
CA ASN A 439 33.22 7.12 6.87
C ASN A 439 33.73 6.96 5.42
N CYS A 440 33.02 7.47 4.40
CA CYS A 440 33.42 7.21 3.02
C CYS A 440 34.39 8.28 2.51
N THR A 441 35.63 7.86 2.27
CA THR A 441 36.70 8.75 1.81
C THR A 441 36.71 8.99 0.30
N LYS A 442 35.89 8.28 -0.48
CA LYS A 442 35.79 8.43 -1.96
C LYS A 442 34.38 8.13 -2.46
N LEU A 443 33.78 9.02 -3.26
CA LEU A 443 32.54 8.78 -4.00
C LEU A 443 32.85 8.42 -5.47
N LYS A 444 31.87 7.85 -6.18
CA LYS A 444 31.99 7.62 -7.63
C LYS A 444 32.13 8.96 -8.36
N SER A 445 32.95 9.02 -9.40
CA SER A 445 33.05 10.21 -10.27
C SER A 445 31.68 10.64 -10.78
N GLY A 446 31.44 11.96 -10.79
CA GLY A 446 30.14 12.56 -11.11
C GLY A 446 29.20 12.68 -9.92
N SER A 447 29.66 12.40 -8.68
CA SER A 447 28.82 12.60 -7.51
C SER A 447 28.69 14.09 -7.15
N SER A 448 27.49 14.53 -6.78
CA SER A 448 27.14 15.89 -6.38
C SER A 448 26.28 15.89 -5.11
N VAL A 449 26.78 16.55 -4.07
CA VAL A 449 26.10 16.73 -2.79
C VAL A 449 26.31 18.17 -2.33
N TYR A 450 25.26 18.75 -1.79
CA TYR A 450 25.17 20.17 -1.47
C TYR A 450 24.72 20.37 -0.02
N CYS A 451 25.45 21.24 0.68
CA CYS A 451 25.03 21.75 1.98
C CYS A 451 24.12 22.96 1.77
N ILE A 452 23.05 23.03 2.56
CA ILE A 452 22.16 24.19 2.64
C ILE A 452 22.04 24.65 4.10
N THR A 453 21.49 25.84 4.32
CA THR A 453 21.17 26.36 5.64
C THR A 453 19.67 26.60 5.76
N SER A 454 19.20 26.85 6.97
CA SER A 454 17.80 27.20 7.22
C SER A 454 17.39 28.50 6.53
N GLN A 455 18.33 29.32 6.05
CA GLN A 455 18.04 30.56 5.33
C GLN A 455 17.70 30.36 3.84
N ASN A 456 18.21 29.30 3.22
CA ASN A 456 18.03 29.04 1.78
C ASN A 456 17.27 27.74 1.47
N GLU A 457 16.90 26.99 2.49
CA GLU A 457 16.12 25.76 2.40
C GLU A 457 14.74 25.92 1.75
N GLY A 458 14.09 27.07 1.91
CA GLY A 458 12.79 27.35 1.28
C GLY A 458 12.87 27.84 -0.17
N LEU A 459 14.06 28.03 -0.73
CA LEU A 459 14.25 28.64 -2.04
C LEU A 459 14.36 27.58 -3.13
N GLN A 460 13.47 27.59 -4.12
CA GLN A 460 13.49 26.60 -5.21
C GLN A 460 14.81 26.64 -6.00
N GLU A 461 15.40 27.82 -6.18
CA GLU A 461 16.70 28.00 -6.85
C GLU A 461 17.85 27.27 -6.15
N THR A 462 17.73 26.95 -4.86
CA THR A 462 18.69 26.13 -4.12
C THR A 462 18.75 24.72 -4.70
N TYR A 463 17.63 24.20 -5.21
CA TYR A 463 17.49 22.83 -5.71
C TYR A 463 17.34 22.81 -7.23
N ALA A 464 18.30 23.41 -7.95
CA ALA A 464 18.21 23.65 -9.39
C ALA A 464 17.88 22.41 -10.26
N ASN A 465 18.15 21.20 -9.76
CA ASN A 465 17.91 19.94 -10.47
C ASN A 465 16.69 19.15 -9.96
N PHE A 466 15.91 19.69 -9.02
CA PHE A 466 14.65 19.10 -8.58
C PHE A 466 13.51 19.47 -9.54
N ASP A 467 12.63 18.50 -9.83
CA ASP A 467 11.43 18.75 -10.64
C ASP A 467 10.29 19.30 -9.77
N PHE A 468 10.23 20.63 -9.64
CA PHE A 468 9.12 21.30 -8.93
C PHE A 468 7.81 21.38 -9.72
N ASN A 469 7.80 20.95 -10.99
CA ASN A 469 6.56 20.90 -11.77
C ASN A 469 5.78 19.64 -11.42
N ASN A 470 6.45 18.49 -11.28
CA ASN A 470 5.77 17.20 -11.15
C ASN A 470 6.04 16.44 -9.85
N ILE A 471 7.15 16.70 -9.15
CA ILE A 471 7.60 15.85 -8.04
C ILE A 471 7.62 16.61 -6.73
N TRP A 472 8.25 17.79 -6.72
CA TRP A 472 8.51 18.56 -5.52
C TRP A 472 7.65 19.81 -5.44
N GLU A 473 7.32 20.23 -4.23
CA GLU A 473 6.78 21.54 -3.91
C GLU A 473 7.51 22.10 -2.68
N ILE A 474 7.40 23.41 -2.44
CA ILE A 474 7.87 24.00 -1.19
C ILE A 474 6.68 24.12 -0.26
N VAL A 475 6.71 23.41 0.86
CA VAL A 475 5.70 23.44 1.92
C VAL A 475 6.42 23.77 3.21
N GLU A 476 5.91 24.77 3.94
CA GLU A 476 6.52 25.24 5.19
C GLU A 476 8.02 25.52 5.06
N GLU A 477 8.41 26.22 3.98
CA GLU A 477 9.80 26.58 3.68
C GLU A 477 10.74 25.37 3.46
N MET A 478 10.20 24.20 3.11
CA MET A 478 10.99 22.99 2.83
C MET A 478 10.52 22.25 1.58
N PRO A 479 11.42 21.57 0.84
CA PRO A 479 11.03 20.64 -0.21
C PRO A 479 10.20 19.47 0.34
N ALA A 480 8.96 19.38 -0.13
CA ALA A 480 8.05 18.28 0.10
C ALA A 480 7.70 17.60 -1.21
N LEU A 481 7.43 16.30 -1.17
CA LEU A 481 6.87 15.61 -2.32
C LEU A 481 5.43 16.10 -2.52
N LYS A 482 5.08 16.47 -3.76
CA LYS A 482 3.71 16.85 -4.10
C LYS A 482 2.78 15.73 -3.69
N THR A 483 1.75 16.06 -2.91
CA THR A 483 0.67 15.13 -2.63
C THR A 483 0.01 14.79 -3.97
N ARG A 484 0.25 13.58 -4.48
CA ARG A 484 -0.46 13.12 -5.67
C ARG A 484 -1.92 12.97 -5.29
N VAL A 485 -2.78 13.85 -5.82
CA VAL A 485 -4.22 13.57 -5.91
C VAL A 485 -4.36 12.26 -6.66
N LEU A 486 -5.18 11.35 -6.09
CA LEU A 486 -5.70 10.14 -6.71
C LEU A 486 -5.86 10.32 -8.22
N SER A 487 -4.90 9.83 -8.99
CA SER A 487 -5.28 9.07 -10.16
C SER A 487 -5.29 7.63 -9.69
N ILE A 488 -6.46 7.16 -9.21
CA ILE A 488 -6.97 5.90 -9.76
C ILE A 488 -6.71 6.10 -11.24
N ILE A 489 -5.74 5.43 -11.84
CA ILE A 489 -5.55 5.63 -13.26
C ILE A 489 -6.85 5.08 -13.83
N PRO A 490 -7.78 5.95 -14.25
CA PRO A 490 -8.98 5.44 -14.87
C PRO A 490 -8.47 4.71 -16.12
N PRO A 491 -9.24 3.77 -16.68
CA PRO A 491 -9.00 3.47 -18.07
C PRO A 491 -8.85 4.81 -18.82
N MET A 492 -7.69 5.01 -19.46
CA MET A 492 -7.25 6.19 -20.21
C MET A 492 -8.46 6.95 -20.71
N SER A 493 -8.84 8.03 -20.01
CA SER A 493 -10.21 8.55 -20.02
C SER A 493 -10.61 9.29 -21.29
N ALA A 494 -9.77 9.26 -22.32
CA ALA A 494 -9.99 9.87 -23.62
C ALA A 494 -9.31 9.04 -24.73
N VAL A 495 -9.73 7.78 -24.89
CA VAL A 495 -9.42 7.03 -26.11
C VAL A 495 -10.53 7.27 -27.12
N THR A 496 -10.16 7.70 -28.32
CA THR A 496 -11.08 7.90 -29.44
C THR A 496 -10.69 6.98 -30.59
N LEU A 497 -11.69 6.39 -31.25
CA LEU A 497 -11.54 5.67 -32.51
C LEU A 497 -12.33 6.43 -33.57
N VAL A 498 -11.63 6.99 -34.55
CA VAL A 498 -12.22 7.65 -35.72
C VAL A 498 -11.64 6.98 -36.95
N ASP A 499 -12.52 6.48 -37.82
CA ASP A 499 -12.16 5.59 -38.93
C ASP A 499 -11.33 4.40 -38.42
N ASN A 500 -10.08 4.26 -38.89
CA ASN A 500 -9.14 3.24 -38.45
C ASN A 500 -8.03 3.78 -37.54
N ILE A 501 -8.18 4.96 -36.95
CA ILE A 501 -7.17 5.60 -36.11
C ILE A 501 -7.64 5.63 -34.66
N ILE A 502 -6.91 4.94 -33.79
CA ILE A 502 -7.04 5.03 -32.34
C ILE A 502 -6.17 6.21 -31.87
N SER A 503 -6.72 7.16 -31.12
CA SER A 503 -5.97 8.27 -30.51
C SER A 503 -6.22 8.36 -29.02
N TRP A 504 -5.25 8.82 -28.25
CA TRP A 504 -5.35 8.93 -26.79
C TRP A 504 -4.61 10.14 -26.22
N ASP A 505 -5.02 10.58 -25.03
CA ASP A 505 -4.33 11.65 -24.31
C ASP A 505 -3.01 11.18 -23.69
N ALA A 506 -2.05 12.10 -23.57
CA ALA A 506 -0.76 11.81 -22.96
C ALA A 506 -0.89 11.44 -21.47
N VAL A 507 -0.27 10.34 -21.07
CA VAL A 507 -0.10 9.92 -19.68
C VAL A 507 1.12 10.59 -19.08
N SER A 508 0.93 11.32 -17.97
CA SER A 508 2.04 11.98 -17.27
C SER A 508 3.09 10.97 -16.81
N GLY A 509 4.36 11.22 -17.16
CA GLY A 509 5.49 10.35 -16.83
C GLY A 509 5.66 9.11 -17.72
N ALA A 510 4.88 8.98 -18.81
CA ALA A 510 5.06 7.90 -19.78
C ALA A 510 6.26 8.16 -20.70
N SER A 511 7.17 7.18 -20.81
CA SER A 511 8.32 7.22 -21.71
C SER A 511 8.06 6.54 -23.06
N GLU A 512 7.03 5.69 -23.13
CA GLU A 512 6.73 4.83 -24.28
C GLU A 512 5.26 4.39 -24.19
N TYR A 513 4.58 4.21 -25.33
CA TYR A 513 3.25 3.59 -25.41
C TYR A 513 3.32 2.27 -26.18
N TYR A 514 2.35 1.39 -25.98
CA TYR A 514 2.17 0.20 -26.81
C TYR A 514 0.70 -0.10 -27.05
N ILE A 515 0.43 -0.69 -28.21
CA ILE A 515 -0.87 -1.24 -28.60
C ILE A 515 -0.79 -2.76 -28.46
N LEU A 516 -1.69 -3.31 -27.66
CA LEU A 516 -1.89 -4.74 -27.48
C LEU A 516 -3.08 -5.17 -28.34
N ASN A 517 -2.87 -6.08 -29.28
CA ASN A 517 -3.96 -6.79 -29.95
C ASN A 517 -4.48 -7.88 -29.00
N VAL A 518 -5.75 -7.78 -28.60
CA VAL A 518 -6.35 -8.64 -27.55
C VAL A 518 -6.43 -10.10 -28.00
N ALA A 519 -6.75 -10.35 -29.28
CA ALA A 519 -6.92 -11.70 -29.81
C ALA A 519 -5.59 -12.47 -29.94
N THR A 520 -4.51 -11.77 -30.32
CA THR A 520 -3.20 -12.39 -30.62
C THR A 520 -2.16 -12.21 -29.51
N GLY A 521 -2.41 -11.30 -28.56
CA GLY A 521 -1.43 -10.90 -27.53
C GLY A 521 -0.26 -10.07 -28.08
N ALA A 522 -0.24 -9.74 -29.37
CA ALA A 522 0.86 -9.01 -29.99
C ALA A 522 0.95 -7.57 -29.47
N LYS A 523 2.16 -7.15 -29.07
CA LYS A 523 2.46 -5.79 -28.60
C LYS A 523 3.24 -5.01 -29.65
N THR A 524 2.72 -3.84 -30.01
CA THR A 524 3.38 -2.90 -30.93
C THR A 524 3.72 -1.63 -30.17
N THR A 525 5.00 -1.32 -30.02
CA THR A 525 5.44 -0.04 -29.46
C THR A 525 5.03 1.12 -30.35
N VAL A 526 4.50 2.18 -29.76
CA VAL A 526 4.08 3.41 -30.44
C VAL A 526 4.67 4.62 -29.74
N TYR A 527 5.19 5.56 -30.52
CA TYR A 527 5.84 6.78 -30.02
C TYR A 527 4.96 8.03 -30.16
N ASN A 528 3.87 7.92 -30.91
CA ASN A 528 2.86 8.97 -31.07
C ASN A 528 1.63 8.65 -30.21
N LEU A 529 0.80 9.65 -29.94
CA LEU A 529 -0.46 9.52 -29.22
C LEU A 529 -1.61 8.98 -30.09
N ASN A 530 -1.26 8.23 -31.15
CA ASN A 530 -2.20 7.60 -32.06
C ASN A 530 -1.61 6.33 -32.69
N TYR A 531 -2.50 5.47 -33.19
CA TYR A 531 -2.19 4.22 -33.88
C TYR A 531 -3.19 3.96 -34.99
N THR A 532 -2.69 3.69 -36.20
CA THR A 532 -3.53 3.33 -37.35
C THR A 532 -3.66 1.81 -37.45
N ILE A 533 -4.89 1.32 -37.41
CA ILE A 533 -5.23 -0.08 -37.61
C ILE A 533 -5.03 -0.42 -39.10
N THR A 534 -4.21 -1.43 -39.37
CA THR A 534 -3.85 -1.89 -40.72
C THR A 534 -4.62 -3.14 -41.16
N ALA A 535 -5.65 -3.54 -40.42
CA ALA A 535 -6.51 -4.65 -40.82
C ALA A 535 -7.22 -4.34 -42.14
N SER A 536 -7.32 -5.32 -43.02
CA SER A 536 -7.95 -5.19 -44.34
C SER A 536 -9.06 -6.22 -44.58
N GLU A 537 -9.15 -7.24 -43.75
CA GLU A 537 -10.16 -8.30 -43.85
C GLU A 537 -11.39 -7.96 -43.02
N PRO A 538 -12.60 -8.36 -43.46
CA PRO A 538 -13.79 -8.27 -42.62
C PRO A 538 -13.63 -8.98 -41.27
N GLY A 539 -14.09 -8.35 -40.20
CA GLY A 539 -13.97 -8.91 -38.85
C GLY A 539 -13.98 -7.88 -37.73
N VAL A 540 -13.93 -8.39 -36.50
CA VAL A 540 -13.88 -7.61 -35.26
C VAL A 540 -12.44 -7.66 -34.70
N TYR A 541 -11.86 -6.49 -34.49
CA TYR A 541 -10.50 -6.31 -33.98
C TYR A 541 -10.53 -5.58 -32.64
N GLU A 542 -9.92 -6.16 -31.63
CA GLU A 542 -9.89 -5.63 -30.27
C GLU A 542 -8.48 -5.23 -29.85
N TYR A 543 -8.36 -4.02 -29.31
CA TYR A 543 -7.08 -3.43 -28.90
C TYR A 543 -7.11 -2.87 -27.48
N LYS A 544 -5.96 -2.84 -26.82
CA LYS A 544 -5.72 -2.09 -25.58
C LYS A 544 -4.47 -1.21 -25.72
N ILE A 545 -4.45 -0.09 -25.04
CA ILE A 545 -3.29 0.82 -24.96
C ILE A 545 -2.63 0.64 -23.60
N GLY A 546 -1.32 0.49 -23.60
CA GLY A 546 -0.49 0.60 -22.42
C GLY A 546 0.54 1.71 -22.55
N ALA A 547 1.07 2.16 -21.42
CA ALA A 547 2.17 3.09 -21.36
C ALA A 547 3.20 2.61 -20.35
N LYS A 548 4.46 2.94 -20.61
CA LYS A 548 5.57 2.62 -19.76
C LYS A 548 5.87 3.83 -18.88
N THR A 549 5.69 3.71 -17.57
CA THR A 549 6.02 4.78 -16.62
C THR A 549 7.09 4.28 -15.66
N ILE A 550 8.21 5.00 -15.57
CA ILE A 550 9.30 4.77 -14.59
C ILE A 550 9.63 3.26 -14.41
N GLY A 551 9.96 2.57 -15.51
CA GLY A 551 10.39 1.17 -15.48
C GLY A 551 9.28 0.11 -15.42
N GLU A 552 8.01 0.49 -15.24
CA GLU A 552 6.86 -0.43 -15.28
C GLU A 552 6.12 -0.35 -16.63
N LEU A 553 5.66 -1.50 -17.13
CA LEU A 553 4.70 -1.59 -18.24
C LEU A 553 3.29 -1.62 -17.65
N THR A 554 2.48 -0.63 -17.97
CA THR A 554 1.17 -0.48 -17.36
C THR A 554 0.11 -0.40 -18.47
N GLU A 555 -0.84 -1.35 -18.48
CA GLU A 555 -2.02 -1.32 -19.35
C GLU A 555 -3.02 -0.32 -18.80
N TYR A 556 -3.52 0.55 -19.68
CA TYR A 556 -4.25 1.74 -19.27
C TYR A 556 -5.59 1.92 -19.95
N SER A 557 -5.96 1.30 -21.08
CA SER A 557 -7.29 1.51 -21.69
C SER A 557 -8.28 0.36 -21.43
N GLU A 558 -9.58 0.67 -21.52
CA GLU A 558 -10.62 -0.31 -21.85
C GLU A 558 -10.33 -0.98 -23.22
N ILE A 559 -11.04 -2.07 -23.53
CA ILE A 559 -10.99 -2.70 -24.86
C ILE A 559 -11.59 -1.74 -25.89
N ILE A 560 -10.84 -1.50 -26.97
CA ILE A 560 -11.24 -0.71 -28.13
C ILE A 560 -11.57 -1.66 -29.27
N THR A 561 -12.81 -1.60 -29.77
CA THR A 561 -13.31 -2.49 -30.82
C THR A 561 -13.42 -1.74 -32.15
N PHE A 562 -12.76 -2.27 -33.18
CA PHE A 562 -12.86 -1.81 -34.57
C PHE A 562 -13.44 -2.93 -35.44
N THR A 563 -14.42 -2.61 -36.28
CA THR A 563 -15.12 -3.60 -37.11
C THR A 563 -15.00 -3.23 -38.58
N ILE A 564 -14.51 -4.15 -39.39
CA ILE A 564 -14.58 -4.08 -40.85
C ILE A 564 -15.80 -4.91 -41.26
N PRO A 565 -16.84 -4.31 -41.85
CA PRO A 565 -18.02 -5.04 -42.30
C PRO A 565 -17.65 -6.01 -43.44
N GLU A 566 -18.36 -7.13 -43.52
CA GLU A 566 -18.29 -8.00 -44.70
C GLU A 566 -18.78 -7.23 -45.93
N PRO A 567 -18.17 -7.41 -47.11
CA PRO A 567 -18.69 -6.82 -48.33
C PRO A 567 -20.13 -7.28 -48.51
N GLU A 568 -21.05 -6.32 -48.69
CA GLU A 568 -22.42 -6.64 -49.07
C GLU A 568 -22.35 -7.48 -50.36
N GLU A 569 -22.91 -8.69 -50.34
CA GLU A 569 -23.16 -9.42 -51.58
C GLU A 569 -24.08 -8.52 -52.41
N GLU A 570 -23.57 -7.95 -53.50
CA GLU A 570 -24.44 -7.32 -54.49
C GLU A 570 -25.38 -8.42 -55.00
N ASP A 571 -26.63 -8.38 -54.53
CA ASP A 571 -27.73 -9.10 -55.13
C ASP A 571 -27.80 -8.66 -56.61
N GLU A 572 -27.22 -9.47 -57.50
CA GLU A 572 -27.54 -9.44 -58.93
C GLU A 572 -29.02 -9.88 -59.10
N GLU A 573 -29.97 -9.03 -58.73
CA GLU A 573 -31.37 -9.18 -59.11
C GLU A 573 -31.86 -7.98 -59.93
N SER A 574 -31.88 -8.23 -61.25
CA SER A 574 -32.78 -7.70 -62.27
C SER A 574 -32.65 -6.23 -62.72
N GLU A 575 -31.91 -6.02 -63.82
CA GLU A 575 -32.32 -5.07 -64.85
C GLU A 575 -33.61 -5.61 -65.51
N GLU A 576 -34.71 -4.86 -65.39
CA GLU A 576 -35.89 -4.91 -66.27
C GLU A 576 -35.93 -3.67 -67.17
#